data_AF-C3XXZ0-F1
#
_entry.id   AF-C3XXZ0-F1
#
_cell.length_a   1.000
_cell.length_b   1.000
_cell.length_c   1.000
_cell.angle_alpha   90.00
_cell.angle_beta   90.00
_cell.angle_gamma   90.00
#
_symmetry.space_group_name_H-M   'P 1'
#
loop_
_entity.id
_entity.type
_entity.pdbx_description
1 polymer ?
#
loop_
_entity_poly.entity_id
_entity_poly.type
_entity_poly.pdbx_seq_one_letter_code
_entity_poly.pdbx_strand_id
1 'polypeptide(L)'
;DLLPIFLASKSQELFDCRADEDVSSDMPYKLLKKEDIIQDMKTRAAVSDFSPAKQLVMDYPGEELLLIYDYDFKYGQNFYLITTEETKDRILNPPKAAGEGGEGEEGEEDQVVEYTPPVPKDWISYGSEKEIAEEAFGETRPKV
;
A
#
# COMPACT_ATOMS: atom_id res chain seq x y z
N ASP A 1 19.67 -5.32 3.20
CA ASP A 1 18.94 -4.12 2.74
C ASP A 1 17.62 -3.85 3.45
N LEU A 2 17.07 -4.81 4.18
CA LEU A 2 15.86 -4.65 4.99
C LEU A 2 16.10 -5.19 6.40
N LEU A 3 15.45 -4.56 7.39
CA LEU A 3 15.51 -4.93 8.79
C LEU A 3 14.09 -5.17 9.31
N PRO A 4 13.71 -6.41 9.65
CA PRO A 4 12.44 -6.68 10.31
C PRO A 4 12.40 -5.99 11.67
N ILE A 5 11.33 -5.26 11.95
CA ILE A 5 11.16 -4.51 13.20
C ILE A 5 9.73 -4.65 13.71
N PHE A 6 9.62 -4.83 15.03
CA PHE A 6 8.33 -4.78 15.69
C PHE A 6 7.99 -3.34 16.08
N LEU A 7 6.87 -2.77 15.64
CA LEU A 7 6.37 -1.50 16.19
C LEU A 7 5.15 -1.72 17.07
N ALA A 8 5.21 -1.32 18.33
CA ALA A 8 4.05 -1.32 19.22
C ALA A 8 3.06 -0.22 18.82
N SER A 9 1.78 -0.36 19.20
CA SER A 9 0.71 0.58 18.84
C SER A 9 1.06 2.04 19.15
N LYS A 10 1.68 2.32 20.30
CA LYS A 10 2.12 3.67 20.68
C LYS A 10 3.16 4.26 19.73
N SER A 11 4.07 3.43 19.22
CA SER A 11 5.05 3.89 18.24
C SER A 11 4.39 4.08 16.88
N GLN A 12 3.43 3.22 16.50
CA GLN A 12 2.66 3.41 15.27
C GLN A 12 1.86 4.72 15.28
N GLU A 13 1.24 5.06 16.41
CA GLU A 13 0.55 6.34 16.61
C GLU A 13 1.50 7.55 16.53
N LEU A 14 2.74 7.41 17.02
CA LEU A 14 3.71 8.51 17.01
C LEU A 14 4.22 8.85 15.59
N PHE A 15 4.31 7.83 14.74
CA PHE A 15 4.85 7.93 13.39
C PHE A 15 3.76 7.90 12.31
N ASP A 16 2.49 8.00 12.71
CA ASP A 16 1.30 7.91 11.84
C ASP A 16 1.44 6.77 10.82
N CYS A 17 1.71 5.58 11.35
CA CYS A 17 1.87 4.33 10.60
C CYS A 17 1.04 3.20 11.22
N ARG A 18 -0.15 3.51 11.73
CA ARG A 18 -1.08 2.52 12.29
C ARG A 18 -1.51 1.52 11.22
N ALA A 19 -1.34 0.25 11.53
CA ALA A 19 -1.80 -0.84 10.68
C ALA A 19 -3.31 -0.72 10.42
N ASP A 20 -3.71 -0.89 9.15
CA ASP A 20 -5.09 -0.82 8.66
C ASP A 20 -5.74 0.58 8.75
N GLU A 21 -5.04 1.61 9.26
CA GLU A 21 -5.50 3.00 9.29
C GLU A 21 -4.62 3.89 8.41
N ASP A 22 -3.36 4.08 8.78
CA ASP A 22 -2.41 4.95 8.07
C ASP A 22 -1.60 4.20 7.01
N VAL A 23 -1.44 2.88 7.19
CA VAL A 23 -0.80 1.97 6.24
C VAL A 23 -1.73 0.81 5.94
N SER A 24 -1.94 0.55 4.65
CA SER A 24 -2.90 -0.45 4.17
C SER A 24 -2.23 -1.40 3.17
N SER A 25 -2.96 -2.40 2.67
CA SER A 25 -2.44 -3.28 1.63
C SER A 25 -2.15 -2.55 0.31
N ASP A 26 -2.85 -1.44 0.07
CA ASP A 26 -2.70 -0.61 -1.14
C ASP A 26 -1.51 0.36 -1.00
N MET A 27 -1.39 0.98 0.18
CA MET A 27 -0.27 1.83 0.56
C MET A 27 0.47 1.24 1.78
N PRO A 28 1.35 0.24 1.57
CA PRO A 28 1.98 -0.47 2.67
C PRO A 28 3.22 0.23 3.21
N TYR A 29 3.59 1.41 2.73
CA TYR A 29 4.85 2.06 3.09
C TYR A 29 4.65 3.46 3.66
N LYS A 30 5.58 3.87 4.53
CA LYS A 30 5.64 5.19 5.15
C LYS A 30 7.08 5.70 5.17
N LEU A 31 7.27 6.96 4.81
CA LEU A 31 8.56 7.65 4.92
C LEU A 31 8.70 8.25 6.32
N LEU A 32 9.79 7.88 7.00
CA LEU A 32 10.11 8.35 8.33
C LEU A 32 11.40 9.16 8.32
N LYS A 33 11.38 10.34 8.92
CA LYS A 33 12.58 11.15 9.11
C LYS A 33 13.50 10.48 10.12
N LYS A 34 14.77 10.36 9.74
CA LYS A 34 15.84 9.85 10.61
C LYS A 34 15.93 10.61 11.92
N GLU A 35 15.76 11.94 11.87
CA GLU A 35 15.79 12.80 13.05
C GLU A 35 14.69 12.46 14.05
N ASP A 36 13.46 12.23 13.58
CA ASP A 36 12.33 11.83 14.42
C ASP A 36 12.57 10.48 15.09
N ILE A 37 13.08 9.49 14.36
CA ILE A 37 13.42 8.18 14.93
C ILE A 37 14.51 8.32 16.00
N ILE A 38 15.54 9.15 15.76
CA ILE A 38 16.60 9.40 16.73
C ILE A 38 16.06 10.15 17.96
N GLN A 39 15.19 11.14 17.76
CA GLN A 39 14.57 11.91 18.84
C GLN A 39 13.65 11.04 19.69
N ASP A 40 12.90 10.15 19.06
CA ASP A 40 12.08 9.15 19.72
C ASP A 40 12.91 8.24 20.62
N MET A 41 14.00 7.67 20.08
CA MET A 41 14.93 6.85 20.86
C MET A 41 15.60 7.61 22.00
N LYS A 42 15.81 8.93 21.87
CA LYS A 42 16.34 9.75 22.97
C LYS A 42 15.29 9.99 24.06
N THR A 43 14.05 10.27 23.65
CA THR A 43 12.94 10.61 24.56
C THR A 43 12.46 9.38 25.32
N ARG A 44 12.29 8.25 24.63
CA ARG A 44 11.73 7.01 25.18
C ARG A 44 12.79 5.95 25.53
N ALA A 45 14.05 6.14 25.14
CA ALA A 45 15.16 5.23 25.43
C ALA A 45 14.80 3.76 25.14
N ALA A 46 14.90 2.88 26.14
CA ALA A 46 14.62 1.45 26.02
C ALA A 46 13.14 1.09 25.73
N VAL A 47 12.24 2.08 25.75
CA VAL A 47 10.81 1.91 25.40
C VAL A 47 10.55 2.21 23.92
N SER A 48 11.53 2.75 23.20
CA SER A 48 11.43 2.91 21.75
C SER A 48 11.68 1.57 21.06
N ASP A 49 10.74 1.20 20.20
CA ASP A 49 10.83 0.01 19.36
C ASP A 49 12.00 0.07 18.36
N PHE A 50 12.52 1.28 18.08
CA PHE A 50 13.68 1.51 17.22
C PHE A 50 15.03 1.31 17.91
N SER A 51 15.05 1.03 19.21
CA SER A 51 16.26 0.75 19.99
C SER A 51 17.24 -0.24 19.33
N PRO A 52 16.82 -1.43 18.84
CA PRO A 52 17.71 -2.37 18.15
C PRO A 52 18.16 -1.86 16.77
N ALA A 53 17.37 -1.00 16.13
CA ALA A 53 17.68 -0.41 14.82
C ALA A 53 18.55 0.86 14.91
N LYS A 54 18.85 1.36 16.13
CA LYS A 54 19.53 2.64 16.36
C LYS A 54 20.81 2.82 15.55
N GLN A 55 21.70 1.83 15.57
CA GLN A 55 22.98 1.92 14.87
C GLN A 55 22.77 1.96 13.35
N LEU A 56 21.82 1.18 12.83
CA LEU A 56 21.48 1.14 11.41
C LEU A 56 20.89 2.48 10.94
N VAL A 57 19.98 3.07 11.72
CA VAL A 57 19.39 4.40 11.43
C VAL A 57 20.46 5.51 11.47
N MET A 58 21.43 5.40 12.38
CA MET A 58 22.53 6.37 12.48
C MET A 58 23.52 6.27 11.32
N ASP A 59 23.83 5.04 10.88
CA ASP A 59 24.74 4.75 9.77
C ASP A 59 24.11 5.04 8.40
N TYR A 60 22.77 5.10 8.33
CA TYR A 60 22.06 5.39 7.09
C TYR A 60 22.47 6.76 6.51
N PRO A 61 22.93 6.80 5.25
CA PRO A 61 23.43 8.04 4.62
C PRO A 61 22.31 9.04 4.29
N GLY A 62 21.08 8.57 4.07
CA GLY A 62 19.94 9.43 3.77
C GLY A 62 19.30 10.08 5.01
N GLU A 63 18.39 11.02 4.75
CA GLU A 63 17.63 11.73 5.78
C GLU A 63 16.31 11.03 6.14
N GLU A 64 15.78 10.22 5.22
CA GLU A 64 14.49 9.55 5.34
C GLU A 64 14.61 8.05 5.08
N LEU A 65 14.06 7.27 6.00
CA LEU A 65 13.99 5.82 5.92
C LEU A 65 12.58 5.36 5.53
N LEU A 66 12.50 4.35 4.68
CA LEU A 66 11.24 3.75 4.26
C LEU A 66 10.87 2.62 5.22
N LEU A 67 9.76 2.76 5.91
CA LEU A 67 9.14 1.73 6.73
C LEU A 67 8.04 1.06 5.90
N ILE A 68 7.98 -0.27 5.90
CA ILE A 68 6.98 -1.02 5.15
C ILE A 68 6.25 -1.96 6.09
N TYR A 69 4.92 -1.94 6.01
CA TYR A 69 4.01 -2.79 6.75
C TYR A 69 3.94 -4.18 6.11
N ASP A 70 4.21 -5.20 6.91
CA ASP A 70 4.20 -6.60 6.49
C ASP A 70 2.86 -7.25 6.85
N TYR A 71 1.85 -7.03 6.01
CA TYR A 71 0.51 -7.60 6.20
C TYR A 71 0.51 -9.14 6.30
N ASP A 72 1.41 -9.77 5.56
CA ASP A 72 1.52 -11.24 5.46
C ASP A 72 2.55 -11.83 6.45
N PHE A 73 3.17 -10.99 7.29
CA PHE A 73 4.23 -11.37 8.23
C PHE A 73 5.34 -12.23 7.59
N LYS A 74 5.70 -11.95 6.33
CA LYS A 74 6.73 -12.67 5.56
C LYS A 74 8.07 -12.70 6.28
N TYR A 75 8.39 -11.63 7.00
CA TYR A 75 9.63 -11.48 7.75
C TYR A 75 9.47 -11.74 9.26
N GLY A 76 8.28 -12.22 9.69
CA GLY A 76 8.00 -12.62 11.07
C GLY A 76 7.84 -11.45 12.05
N GLN A 77 7.80 -10.22 11.55
CA GLN A 77 7.51 -8.99 12.32
C GLN A 77 6.39 -8.23 11.60
N ASN A 78 5.81 -7.22 12.27
CA ASN A 78 4.74 -6.41 11.67
C ASN A 78 5.25 -5.35 10.68
N PHE A 79 6.51 -4.92 10.79
CA PHE A 79 7.12 -3.99 9.85
C PHE A 79 8.52 -4.43 9.44
N TYR A 80 9.02 -3.87 8.35
CA TYR A 80 10.44 -3.91 7.99
C TYR A 80 10.92 -2.54 7.51
N LEU A 81 12.13 -2.19 7.93
CA LEU A 81 12.77 -0.91 7.62
C LEU A 81 13.79 -1.10 6.51
N ILE A 82 13.75 -0.25 5.49
CA ILE A 82 14.73 -0.26 4.41
C ILE A 82 15.97 0.55 4.84
N THR A 83 17.11 -0.12 4.85
CA THR A 83 18.39 0.45 5.32
C THR A 83 19.29 0.89 4.18
N THR A 84 18.87 0.80 2.92
CA THR A 84 19.67 1.22 1.76
C THR A 84 18.86 2.11 0.82
N GLU A 85 19.48 3.16 0.29
CA GLU A 85 18.83 4.06 -0.66
C GLU A 85 18.53 3.37 -1.99
N GLU A 86 19.37 2.42 -2.42
CA GLU A 86 19.13 1.64 -3.65
C GLU A 86 17.83 0.83 -3.56
N THR A 87 17.56 0.21 -2.41
CA THR A 87 16.31 -0.54 -2.22
C THR A 87 15.12 0.39 -2.08
N LYS A 88 15.29 1.54 -1.43
CA LYS A 88 14.25 2.59 -1.36
C LYS A 88 13.86 3.05 -2.76
N ASP A 89 14.84 3.44 -3.58
CA ASP A 89 14.64 3.90 -4.96
C ASP A 89 13.97 2.84 -5.83
N ARG A 90 14.41 1.57 -5.73
CA ARG A 90 13.78 0.47 -6.48
C ARG A 90 12.31 0.23 -6.10
N ILE A 91 11.93 0.51 -4.85
CA ILE A 91 10.55 0.36 -4.37
C ILE A 91 9.69 1.55 -4.81
N LEU A 92 10.22 2.77 -4.72
CA LEU A 92 9.52 4.00 -5.12
C LEU A 92 9.46 4.18 -6.65
N ASN A 93 10.47 3.71 -7.36
CA ASN A 93 10.61 3.81 -8.80
C ASN A 93 10.84 2.41 -9.38
N PRO A 94 9.81 1.54 -9.39
CA PRO A 94 9.93 0.24 -10.00
C PRO A 94 10.36 0.44 -11.46
N PRO A 95 11.34 -0.35 -11.97
CA PRO A 95 11.83 -0.19 -13.33
C PRO A 95 10.64 -0.31 -14.28
N LYS A 96 10.33 0.81 -14.93
CA LYS A 96 9.19 0.98 -15.82
C LYS A 96 9.29 -0.04 -16.96
N ALA A 97 8.71 -1.22 -16.78
CA ALA A 97 8.30 -2.02 -17.92
C ALA A 97 7.34 -1.13 -18.72
N ALA A 98 7.64 -0.89 -19.99
CA ALA A 98 6.86 -0.02 -20.84
C ALA A 98 5.42 -0.52 -20.95
N GLY A 99 4.53 0.01 -20.11
CA GLY A 99 3.11 -0.33 -20.10
C GLY A 99 2.51 -0.04 -18.74
N GLU A 100 1.57 0.90 -18.72
CA GLU A 100 0.68 1.24 -17.61
C GLU A 100 1.25 2.28 -16.62
N GLY A 101 0.54 3.41 -16.55
CA GLY A 101 0.85 4.56 -15.71
C GLY A 101 0.16 4.50 -14.36
N GLY A 102 0.67 5.33 -13.45
CA GLY A 102 0.25 5.54 -12.06
C GLY A 102 1.52 5.88 -11.27
N GLU A 103 1.87 7.17 -11.18
CA GLU A 103 1.76 7.95 -9.92
C GLU A 103 2.78 7.42 -8.90
N GLY A 104 3.95 8.03 -8.65
CA GLY A 104 4.21 9.47 -8.61
C GLY A 104 3.71 10.08 -7.31
N GLU A 105 4.09 9.52 -6.15
CA GLU A 105 3.87 10.17 -4.85
C GLU A 105 5.21 10.64 -4.27
N GLU A 106 5.66 11.80 -4.76
CA GLU A 106 6.35 12.78 -3.94
C GLU A 106 5.28 13.68 -3.33
N GLY A 107 5.34 13.90 -2.01
CA GLY A 107 4.77 15.09 -1.40
C GLY A 107 3.29 15.02 -1.06
N GLU A 108 3.04 14.93 0.24
CA GLU A 108 1.85 15.45 0.90
C GLU A 108 1.53 16.88 0.42
N GLU A 109 0.62 17.00 -0.55
CA GLU A 109 -0.16 18.23 -0.75
C GLU A 109 -1.62 17.90 -1.09
N ASP A 110 -2.50 18.40 -0.22
CA ASP A 110 -3.96 18.30 -0.22
C ASP A 110 -4.57 18.65 -1.60
N GLN A 111 -4.92 17.62 -2.40
CA GLN A 111 -5.64 17.81 -3.65
C GLN A 111 -7.06 17.26 -3.52
N VAL A 112 -8.02 18.18 -3.41
CA VAL A 112 -9.46 17.91 -3.40
C VAL A 112 -9.84 17.25 -4.72
N VAL A 113 -10.02 15.93 -4.70
CA VAL A 113 -10.30 15.13 -5.90
C VAL A 113 -11.75 15.36 -6.34
N GLU A 114 -11.95 16.09 -7.44
CA GLU A 114 -13.28 16.30 -8.02
C GLU A 114 -13.78 15.01 -8.67
N TYR A 115 -14.82 14.39 -8.08
CA TYR A 115 -15.41 13.15 -8.54
C TYR A 115 -16.14 13.31 -9.88
N THR A 116 -15.69 12.60 -10.91
CA THR A 116 -16.40 12.49 -12.19
C THR A 116 -17.19 11.17 -12.25
N PRO A 117 -18.54 11.19 -12.27
CA PRO A 117 -19.34 9.97 -12.27
C PRO A 117 -19.20 9.18 -13.60
N PRO A 118 -19.20 7.84 -13.55
CA PRO A 118 -19.09 7.02 -14.75
C PRO A 118 -20.33 7.16 -15.63
N VAL A 119 -20.13 7.44 -16.92
CA VAL A 119 -21.20 7.42 -17.93
C VAL A 119 -21.56 5.98 -18.31
N PRO A 120 -22.86 5.63 -18.38
CA PRO A 120 -23.29 4.31 -18.78
C PRO A 120 -22.90 4.06 -20.24
N LYS A 121 -22.16 2.97 -20.49
CA LYS A 121 -21.87 2.49 -21.84
C LYS A 121 -23.07 1.74 -22.40
N ASP A 122 -23.33 1.88 -23.70
CA ASP A 122 -24.33 1.10 -24.41
C ASP A 122 -24.07 -0.40 -24.29
N TRP A 123 -25.12 -1.16 -24.00
CA TRP A 123 -25.06 -2.60 -23.85
C TRP A 123 -24.74 -3.26 -25.20
N ILE A 124 -23.64 -4.01 -25.23
CA ILE A 124 -23.26 -4.85 -26.37
C ILE A 124 -23.74 -6.28 -26.11
N SER A 125 -24.63 -6.79 -26.97
CA SER A 125 -25.15 -8.17 -26.91
C SER A 125 -24.03 -9.17 -27.22
N TYR A 126 -23.73 -10.06 -26.26
CA TYR A 126 -22.71 -11.12 -26.39
C TYR A 126 -23.28 -12.45 -26.93
N GLY A 127 -24.40 -12.42 -27.66
CA GLY A 127 -24.86 -13.56 -28.46
C GLY A 127 -25.73 -14.60 -27.74
N SER A 128 -26.14 -14.35 -26.49
CA SER A 128 -27.07 -15.24 -25.75
C SER A 128 -28.46 -15.34 -26.39
N GLU A 129 -28.81 -14.44 -27.31
CA GLU A 129 -30.07 -14.45 -28.06
C GLU A 129 -30.33 -15.79 -28.77
N LYS A 130 -29.26 -16.49 -29.18
CA LYS A 130 -29.36 -17.76 -29.90
C LYS A 130 -29.78 -18.93 -29.00
N GLU A 131 -29.33 -18.96 -27.75
CA GLU A 131 -29.68 -20.02 -26.79
C GLU A 131 -31.11 -19.83 -26.27
N ILE A 132 -31.54 -18.58 -26.07
CA ILE A 132 -32.89 -18.24 -25.58
C ILE A 132 -33.97 -18.58 -26.62
N ALA A 133 -33.67 -18.46 -27.92
CA ALA A 133 -34.58 -18.82 -28.98
C ALA A 133 -34.79 -20.34 -29.10
N GLU A 134 -33.79 -21.15 -28.76
CA GLU A 134 -33.85 -22.61 -28.87
C GLU A 134 -34.62 -23.25 -27.70
N GLU A 135 -34.63 -22.61 -26.53
CA GLU A 135 -35.46 -22.98 -25.37
C GLU A 135 -36.87 -22.37 -25.36
N ALA A 136 -37.25 -21.60 -26.39
CA ALA A 136 -38.56 -20.97 -26.48
C ALA A 136 -39.66 -22.02 -26.77
N PHE A 137 -40.29 -22.53 -25.70
CA PHE A 137 -41.39 -23.47 -25.77
C PHE A 137 -42.67 -22.80 -26.33
N GLY A 138 -43.09 -23.17 -27.54
CA GLY A 138 -44.39 -22.80 -28.09
C GLY A 138 -45.51 -23.68 -27.53
N GLU A 139 -46.67 -23.11 -27.18
CA GLU A 139 -47.84 -23.87 -26.75
C GLU A 139 -48.33 -24.83 -27.85
N THR A 140 -48.13 -26.13 -27.65
CA THR A 140 -48.50 -27.21 -28.61
C THR A 140 -49.91 -27.76 -28.44
N ARG A 141 -50.72 -27.17 -27.54
CA ARG A 141 -52.08 -27.65 -27.25
C ARG A 141 -53.13 -26.90 -28.08
N PRO A 142 -53.99 -27.59 -28.86
CA PRO A 142 -55.08 -26.94 -29.57
C PRO A 142 -56.10 -26.39 -28.56
N LYS A 143 -56.50 -25.13 -28.73
CA LYS A 143 -57.55 -24.51 -27.93
C LYS A 143 -58.90 -25.09 -28.35
N VAL A 144 -59.64 -25.63 -27.40
CA VAL A 144 -61.04 -26.07 -27.54
C VAL A 144 -61.98 -24.89 -27.32
#